data_AF-A0A7L4XWF3-F1
#
_entry.id   AF-A0A7L4XWF3-F1
#
_cell.length_a   1.000
_cell.length_b   1.000
_cell.length_c   1.000
_cell.angle_alpha   90.00
_cell.angle_beta   90.00
_cell.angle_gamma   90.00
#
_symmetry.space_group_name_H-M   'P 1'
#
loop_
_entity.id
_entity.type
_entity.pdbx_description
1 polymer ?
#
loop_
_entity_poly.entity_id
_entity_poly.type
_entity_poly.pdbx_seq_one_letter_code
_entity_poly.pdbx_strand_id
1 'polypeptide(L)' 'MGDQGSTSIGGRTGGQHAGVLPAHIIALDVLQIDGRELLTEPYERRRAAVEGLFRERGLSPPWTLPDDD' A
#
# COMPACT_ATOMS: atom_id res chain seq x y z
N MET A 1 20.00 7.73 22.10
CA MET A 1 19.35 6.41 22.10
C MET A 1 17.96 6.64 21.54
N GLY A 2 17.71 6.11 20.33
CA GLY A 2 16.70 6.62 19.40
C GLY A 2 15.25 6.44 19.87
N ASP A 3 14.49 7.49 19.58
CA ASP A 3 13.05 7.67 19.74
C ASP A 3 12.23 6.50 19.16
N GLN A 4 11.21 6.05 19.90
CA GLN A 4 10.26 5.00 19.49
C GLN A 4 8.87 5.62 19.36
N GLY A 5 8.68 6.39 18.29
CA GLY A 5 7.35 6.81 17.83
C GLY A 5 6.72 5.70 16.99
N SER A 6 6.07 4.73 17.63
CA SER A 6 5.31 3.68 16.92
C SER A 6 3.94 4.22 16.49
N THR A 7 3.87 4.84 15.32
CA THR A 7 2.58 5.25 14.73
C THR A 7 2.00 4.09 13.93
N SER A 8 1.10 3.32 14.55
CA SER A 8 0.31 2.31 13.83
C SER A 8 -0.81 3.00 13.04
N ILE A 9 -0.78 2.89 11.71
CA ILE A 9 -1.90 3.31 10.86
C ILE A 9 -2.92 2.18 10.84
N GLY A 10 -3.91 2.23 11.73
CA GLY A 10 -5.03 1.30 11.75
C GLY A 10 -5.94 1.54 10.54
N GLY A 11 -5.86 0.68 9.53
CA GLY A 11 -6.87 0.63 8.46
C GLY A 11 -8.23 0.31 9.07
N ARG A 12 -9.21 1.18 8.89
CA ARG A 12 -10.56 0.95 9.41
C ARG A 12 -11.24 -0.13 8.57
N THR A 13 -11.35 -1.34 9.10
CA THR A 13 -12.21 -2.38 8.53
C THR A 13 -13.67 -1.96 8.70
N GLY A 14 -14.34 -1.69 7.58
CA GLY A 14 -15.68 -1.11 7.52
C GLY A 14 -16.75 -2.00 8.14
N GLY A 15 -17.64 -1.37 8.90
CA GLY A 15 -18.90 -1.96 9.34
C GLY A 15 -19.87 -2.16 8.18
N GLN A 16 -20.50 -3.31 8.17
CA GLN A 16 -21.31 -3.93 7.14
C GLN A 16 -22.61 -3.20 6.71
N HIS A 17 -22.78 -3.14 5.38
CA HIS A 17 -24.00 -3.29 4.56
C HIS A 17 -25.08 -2.18 4.41
N ALA A 18 -25.20 -1.66 3.18
CA ALA A 18 -26.44 -1.64 2.39
C ALA A 18 -26.09 -1.52 0.89
N GLY A 19 -26.12 -2.65 0.16
CA GLY A 19 -25.71 -2.75 -1.25
C GLY A 19 -24.19 -2.80 -1.44
N VAL A 20 -23.58 -3.99 -1.38
CA VAL A 20 -22.14 -4.14 -1.63
C VAL A 20 -21.87 -3.91 -3.11
N LEU A 21 -21.64 -2.66 -3.48
CA LEU A 21 -20.83 -2.38 -4.66
C LEU A 21 -19.46 -2.99 -4.39
N PRO A 22 -18.87 -3.73 -5.35
CA PRO A 22 -17.56 -4.34 -5.14
C PRO A 22 -16.56 -3.24 -4.77
N ALA A 23 -15.97 -3.34 -3.58
CA ALA A 23 -14.92 -2.44 -3.14
C ALA A 23 -13.60 -2.92 -3.73
N HIS A 24 -13.04 -2.15 -4.65
CA HIS A 24 -11.73 -2.41 -5.24
C HIS A 24 -10.67 -1.57 -4.51
N ILE A 25 -9.54 -2.18 -4.13
CA ILE A 25 -8.43 -1.47 -3.50
C ILE A 25 -7.32 -1.30 -4.53
N ILE A 26 -7.07 -0.05 -4.94
CA ILE A 26 -6.03 0.29 -5.91
C ILE A 26 -4.79 0.75 -5.15
N ALA A 27 -3.68 0.04 -5.32
CA ALA A 27 -2.40 0.41 -4.75
C ALA A 27 -1.64 1.34 -5.72
N LEU A 28 -1.48 2.60 -5.32
CA LEU A 28 -0.85 3.63 -6.16
C LEU A 28 0.61 3.89 -5.80
N ASP A 29 0.92 3.94 -4.51
CA ASP A 29 2.23 4.35 -3.98
C ASP A 29 2.57 3.56 -2.71
N VAL A 30 3.85 3.56 -2.31
CA VAL A 30 4.36 2.96 -1.09
C VAL A 30 5.22 3.95 -0.32
N LEU A 31 4.87 4.15 0.95
CA LEU A 31 5.56 5.11 1.83
C LEU A 31 6.64 4.43 2.67
N GLN A 32 6.49 3.13 2.92
CA GLN A 32 7.41 2.35 3.74
C GLN A 32 7.35 0.86 3.35
N ILE A 33 8.50 0.19 3.35
CA ILE A 33 8.60 -1.27 3.19
C ILE A 33 9.46 -1.81 4.32
N ASP A 34 8.95 -2.79 5.07
CA ASP A 34 9.67 -3.48 6.15
C ASP A 34 10.38 -2.54 7.14
N GLY A 35 9.74 -1.40 7.46
CA GLY A 35 10.28 -0.39 8.37
C GLY A 35 11.20 0.66 7.72
N ARG A 36 11.54 0.53 6.44
CA ARG A 36 12.30 1.52 5.68
C ARG A 36 11.37 2.52 5.01
N GLU A 37 11.47 3.78 5.40
CA GLU A 37 10.76 4.88 4.77
C GLU A 37 11.27 5.15 3.34
N LEU A 38 10.33 5.45 2.44
CA LEU A 38 10.59 5.76 1.03
C LEU A 38 10.09 7.17 0.65
N LEU A 39 9.56 7.95 1.59
CA LEU A 39 8.98 9.29 1.36
C LEU A 39 9.96 10.28 0.68
N THR A 40 11.27 10.09 0.86
CA THR A 40 12.31 10.92 0.23
C THR A 40 12.73 10.43 -1.16
N GLU A 41 12.31 9.24 -1.57
CA GLU A 41 12.64 8.69 -2.88
C GLU A 41 11.80 9.35 -3.97
N PRO A 42 12.33 9.50 -5.21
CA PRO A 42 11.54 9.92 -6.35
C PRO A 42 10.32 9.01 -6.55
N TYR A 43 9.23 9.56 -7.08
CA TYR A 43 7.99 8.83 -7.28
C TYR A 43 8.19 7.55 -8.11
N GLU A 44 9.00 7.61 -9.17
CA GLU A 44 9.31 6.48 -10.05
C GLU A 44 9.96 5.32 -9.28
N ARG A 45 10.77 5.64 -8.27
CA ARG A 45 11.40 4.62 -7.40
C ARG A 45 10.39 3.99 -6.45
N ARG A 46 9.47 4.77 -5.90
CA ARG A 46 8.39 4.24 -5.05
C ARG A 46 7.40 3.42 -5.86
N ARG A 47 7.06 3.87 -7.07
CA ARG A 47 6.20 3.15 -8.01
C ARG A 47 6.77 1.78 -8.38
N ALA A 48 8.04 1.74 -8.79
CA ALA A 48 8.73 0.49 -9.05
C ALA A 48 8.80 -0.43 -7.81
N ALA A 49 8.84 0.14 -6.60
CA ALA A 49 8.81 -0.64 -5.36
C ALA A 49 7.41 -1.26 -5.11
N VAL A 50 6.31 -0.57 -5.44
CA VAL A 50 4.96 -1.17 -5.41
C VAL A 50 4.88 -2.36 -6.38
N GLU A 51 5.34 -2.18 -7.63
CA GLU A 51 5.40 -3.28 -8.62
C GLU A 51 6.21 -4.48 -8.13
N GLY A 52 7.35 -4.21 -7.46
CA GLY A 52 8.16 -5.21 -6.79
C GLY A 52 7.36 -5.99 -5.74
N LEU A 53 6.63 -5.29 -4.86
CA LEU A 53 5.80 -5.92 -3.84
C LEU A 53 4.73 -6.86 -4.42
N PHE A 54 4.07 -6.47 -5.52
CA PHE A 54 3.09 -7.32 -6.18
C PHE A 54 3.73 -8.61 -6.70
N ARG A 55 4.90 -8.53 -7.34
CA ARG A 55 5.62 -9.70 -7.88
C ARG A 55 6.20 -10.58 -6.78
N GLU A 56 6.82 -9.99 -5.78
CA GLU A 56 7.57 -10.71 -4.75
C GLU A 56 6.66 -11.33 -3.68
N ARG A 57 5.57 -10.64 -3.32
CA ARG A 57 4.65 -11.08 -2.27
C ARG A 57 3.36 -11.69 -2.81
N GLY A 58 3.18 -11.70 -4.13
CA GLY A 58 1.99 -12.24 -4.79
C GLY A 58 0.72 -11.50 -4.39
N LEU A 59 0.78 -10.17 -4.29
CA LEU A 59 -0.41 -9.38 -3.95
C LEU A 59 -1.47 -9.57 -5.02
N SER A 60 -2.66 -9.99 -4.58
CA SER A 60 -3.80 -10.35 -5.41
C SER A 60 -5.06 -9.66 -4.86
N PRO A 61 -6.26 -9.91 -5.42
CA PRO A 61 -7.50 -9.34 -4.89
C PRO A 61 -7.59 -9.45 -3.36
N PRO A 62 -7.99 -8.37 -2.66
CA PRO A 62 -8.65 -7.15 -3.19
C PRO A 62 -7.71 -6.08 -3.76
N TRP A 63 -6.39 -6.31 -3.80
CA TRP A 63 -5.40 -5.36 -4.27
C TRP A 63 -5.24 -5.42 -5.80
N THR A 64 -5.32 -4.26 -6.43
CA THR A 64 -5.06 -4.09 -7.86
C THR A 64 -3.93 -3.08 -8.04
N LEU A 65 -2.96 -3.44 -8.88
CA LEU A 65 -1.97 -2.51 -9.40
C LEU A 65 -2.50 -1.96 -10.72
N PRO A 66 -2.72 -0.64 -10.86
CA PRO A 66 -3.12 -0.06 -12.14
C PRO A 66 -1.94 -0.10 -13.11
N ASP A 67 -2.21 -0.20 -14.41
CA ASP A 67 -1.18 -0.05 -15.45
C ASP A 67 -0.70 1.43 -15.51
N ASP A 68 0.52 1.66 -16.00
CA ASP A 68 1.17 2.99 -16.09
C ASP A 68 0.83 3.76 -17.40
N ASP A 69 -0.33 3.49 -18.03
CA ASP A 69 -0.81 4.14 -19.28
C ASP A 69 -0.92 5.67 -19.19
#